data_AF-A0A0F8XQC8-F1
#
_entry.id   AF-A0A0F8XQC8-F1
#
_cell.length_a   1.000
_cell.length_b   1.000
_cell.length_c   1.000
_cell.angle_alpha   90.00
_cell.angle_beta   90.00
_cell.angle_gamma   90.00
#
_symmetry.space_group_name_H-M   'P 1'
#
loop_
_entity.id
_entity.type
_entity.pdbx_description
1 polymer ?
#
loop_
_entity_poly.entity_id
_entity_poly.type
_entity_poly.pdbx_seq_one_letter_code
_entity_poly.pdbx_strand_id
1 'polypeptide(L)' 'MLAQKLRGFQDCDAPKIFRHFVKGKANITVKNGDLTVTYPRIAHNPLLRAVPWHRLPKSISWLDSVNLNLKFR' A
#
# COMPACT_ATOMS: atom_id res chain seq x y z
N MET A 1 -16.55 8.59 -3.09
CA MET A 1 -16.02 7.25 -3.47
C MET A 1 -14.65 7.03 -2.83
N LEU A 2 -14.22 5.78 -2.58
CA LEU A 2 -12.86 5.48 -2.05
C LEU A 2 -11.75 6.05 -2.96
N ALA A 3 -11.98 6.02 -4.28
CA ALA A 3 -11.16 6.63 -5.33
C ALA A 3 -10.66 8.05 -4.99
N GLN A 4 -11.59 8.92 -4.59
CA GLN A 4 -11.32 10.33 -4.30
C GLN A 4 -10.42 10.53 -3.06
N LYS A 5 -10.35 9.53 -2.18
CA LYS A 5 -9.49 9.55 -0.99
C LYS A 5 -8.09 8.96 -1.24
N LEU A 6 -7.93 8.22 -2.35
CA LEU A 6 -6.68 7.62 -2.76
C LEU A 6 -5.86 8.63 -3.58
N ARG A 7 -4.66 8.96 -3.10
CA ARG A 7 -3.73 9.83 -3.81
C ARG A 7 -3.37 9.21 -5.17
N GLY A 8 -3.57 9.95 -6.25
CA GLY A 8 -3.28 9.51 -7.62
C GLY A 8 -4.41 8.75 -8.31
N PHE A 9 -5.54 8.55 -7.63
CA PHE A 9 -6.72 7.83 -8.16
C PHE A 9 -8.00 8.68 -8.11
N GLN A 10 -7.86 10.00 -7.96
CA GLN A 10 -9.00 10.90 -7.77
C GLN A 10 -9.98 10.85 -8.95
N ASP A 11 -9.46 10.70 -10.16
CA ASP A 11 -10.23 10.65 -11.41
C ASP A 11 -10.61 9.22 -11.86
N CYS A 12 -10.33 8.21 -11.02
CA CYS A 12 -10.57 6.81 -11.38
C CYS A 12 -11.95 6.31 -10.93
N ASP A 13 -12.64 5.62 -11.83
CA ASP A 13 -13.84 4.84 -11.50
C ASP A 13 -13.48 3.51 -10.80
N ALA A 14 -14.42 2.93 -10.03
CA ALA A 14 -14.22 1.67 -9.32
C ALA A 14 -13.58 0.52 -10.13
N PRO A 15 -14.02 0.22 -11.38
CA PRO A 15 -13.39 -0.85 -12.17
C PRO A 15 -11.98 -0.50 -12.68
N LYS A 16 -11.66 0.79 -12.85
CA LYS A 16 -10.32 1.24 -13.27
C LYS A 16 -9.32 1.06 -12.13
N ILE A 17 -9.74 1.39 -10.91
CA ILE A 17 -8.92 1.26 -9.69
C ILE A 17 -8.41 -0.17 -9.49
N PHE A 18 -9.30 -1.16 -9.65
CA PHE A 18 -8.94 -2.56 -9.43
C PHE A 18 -7.78 -3.04 -10.32
N ARG A 19 -7.66 -2.49 -11.54
CA ARG A 19 -6.58 -2.83 -12.49
C ARG A 19 -5.21 -2.29 -12.06
N HIS A 20 -5.17 -1.26 -11.24
CA HIS A 20 -3.93 -0.65 -10.74
C HIS A 20 -3.41 -1.31 -9.46
N PHE A 21 -4.15 -2.26 -8.89
CA PHE A 21 -3.72 -2.99 -7.69
C PHE A 21 -3.12 -4.35 -8.04
N VAL A 22 -1.98 -4.64 -7.43
CA VAL A 22 -1.37 -5.98 -7.48
C VAL A 22 -1.87 -6.78 -6.28
N LYS A 23 -2.47 -7.95 -6.54
CA LYS A 23 -2.84 -8.89 -5.47
C LYS A 23 -1.57 -9.51 -4.90
N GLY A 24 -1.30 -9.28 -3.62
CA GLY A 24 -0.12 -9.80 -2.93
C GLY A 24 -0.47 -10.29 -1.52
N LYS A 25 0.24 -11.34 -1.07
CA LYS A 25 0.15 -11.79 0.33
C LYS A 25 1.02 -10.90 1.20
N ALA A 26 0.48 -10.45 2.33
CA ALA A 26 1.21 -9.74 3.36
C ALA A 26 0.61 -10.02 4.74
N ASN A 27 1.44 -9.91 5.78
CA ASN A 27 0.99 -9.91 7.16
C ASN A 27 0.84 -8.47 7.62
N ILE A 28 -0.31 -8.14 8.19
CA ILE A 28 -0.64 -6.78 8.65
C ILE A 28 -0.67 -6.79 10.17
N THR A 29 -0.04 -5.80 10.78
CA THR A 29 -0.06 -5.58 12.22
C THR A 29 -0.37 -4.12 12.49
N VAL A 30 -1.40 -3.87 13.31
CA VAL A 30 -1.79 -2.53 13.76
C VAL A 30 -1.38 -2.42 15.23
N LYS A 31 -0.56 -1.42 15.57
CA LYS A 31 -0.18 -1.13 16.96
C LYS A 31 -0.10 0.38 17.15
N ASN A 32 -0.75 0.91 18.18
CA ASN A 32 -0.67 2.32 18.59
C ASN A 32 -0.89 3.33 17.44
N GLY A 33 -1.77 3.00 16.48
CA GLY A 33 -2.00 3.87 15.32
C GLY A 33 -0.95 3.76 14.20
N ASP A 34 0.02 2.86 14.32
CA ASP A 34 0.96 2.50 13.24
C ASP A 34 0.52 1.22 12.54
N LEU A 35 0.49 1.25 11.20
CA LEU A 35 0.25 0.10 10.35
C LEU A 35 1.58 -0.45 9.84
N THR A 36 1.93 -1.67 10.27
CA THR A 36 3.09 -2.38 9.72
C THR A 36 2.61 -3.47 8.75
N VAL A 37 3.06 -3.39 7.50
CA VAL A 37 2.81 -4.40 6.47
C VAL A 37 4.11 -5.17 6.23
N THR A 38 4.09 -6.47 6.52
CA THR A 38 5.23 -7.35 6.31
C THR A 38 4.99 -8.24 5.10
N TYR A 39 5.77 -8.04 4.05
CA TYR A 39 5.77 -8.89 2.86
C TYR A 39 6.74 -10.05 3.02
N PRO A 40 6.32 -11.28 2.68
CA PRO A 40 7.21 -12.43 2.69
C PRO A 40 8.25 -12.28 1.57
N ARG A 41 9.54 -12.39 1.92
CA ARG A 41 10.68 -12.26 1.00
C ARG A 41 10.66 -13.30 -0.11
N ILE A 42 10.07 -14.46 0.14
CA ILE A 42 9.98 -15.56 -0.83
C ILE A 42 8.88 -15.34 -1.88
N ALA A 43 7.95 -14.40 -1.66
CA ALA A 43 7.02 -14.04 -2.73
C ALA A 43 7.83 -13.42 -3.86
N HIS A 44 7.94 -14.15 -4.97
CA HIS A 44 8.61 -13.73 -6.21
C HIS A 44 7.75 -12.64 -6.88
N ASN A 45 7.63 -11.49 -6.23
CA ASN A 45 6.93 -10.30 -6.71
C ASN A 45 7.98 -9.26 -7.14
N PRO A 46 8.57 -9.40 -8.35
CA PRO A 46 9.58 -8.48 -8.84
C PRO A 46 9.08 -7.02 -8.88
N LEU A 47 7.78 -6.82 -9.12
CA LEU A 47 7.13 -5.51 -9.06
C LEU A 47 7.29 -4.84 -7.69
N LEU A 48 7.06 -5.57 -6.60
CA LEU A 48 7.23 -5.01 -5.25
C LEU A 48 8.70 -4.80 -4.89
N ARG A 49 9.66 -5.42 -5.58
CA ARG A 49 11.10 -5.20 -5.32
C ARG A 49 11.67 -4.03 -6.10
N ALA A 50 11.16 -3.78 -7.31
CA ALA A 50 11.63 -2.72 -8.19
C ALA A 50 11.15 -1.32 -7.76
N VAL A 51 10.09 -1.24 -6.94
CA VAL A 51 9.53 0.04 -6.48
C VAL A 51 10.45 0.67 -5.42
N PRO A 52 10.82 1.96 -5.56
CA PRO A 52 11.63 2.67 -4.58
C PRO A 52 10.79 3.11 -3.37
N TRP A 53 10.41 2.17 -2.50
CA TRP A 53 9.52 2.40 -1.35
C TRP A 53 9.96 3.51 -0.41
N HIS A 54 11.27 3.76 -0.31
CA HIS A 54 11.84 4.82 0.50
C HIS A 54 11.47 6.23 0.04
N ARG A 55 11.07 6.41 -1.23
CA ARG A 55 10.62 7.70 -1.79
C ARG A 55 9.12 7.91 -1.66
N LEU A 56 8.37 6.87 -1.31
CA LEU A 56 6.92 6.95 -1.20
C LEU A 56 6.51 7.54 0.15
N PRO A 57 5.35 8.23 0.19
CA PRO A 57 4.79 8.74 1.43
C PRO A 57 4.56 7.59 2.41
N LYS A 58 5.05 7.74 3.65
CA LYS A 58 4.86 6.76 4.73
C LYS A 58 3.55 6.97 5.48
N SER A 59 2.57 7.68 4.91
CA SER A 59 1.28 7.91 5.54
C SER A 59 0.13 7.57 4.59
N ILE A 60 -0.93 6.98 5.12
CA ILE A 60 -2.09 6.55 4.35
C ILE A 60 -3.15 7.65 4.37
N SER A 61 -3.28 8.37 3.26
CA SER A 61 -4.14 9.56 3.18
C SER A 61 -5.64 9.29 3.37
N TRP A 62 -6.13 8.08 3.06
CA TRP A 62 -7.54 7.73 3.26
C TRP A 62 -7.84 7.13 4.64
N LEU A 63 -6.81 6.87 5.45
CA LEU A 63 -6.90 6.28 6.78
C LEU A 63 -6.24 7.22 7.79
N ASP A 64 -6.78 8.43 7.92
CA ASP A 64 -6.37 9.45 8.90
C ASP A 64 -4.86 9.73 8.97
N SER A 65 -4.17 9.61 7.83
CA SER A 65 -2.71 9.77 7.73
C SER A 65 -1.91 8.85 8.66
N VAL A 66 -2.47 7.68 9.01
CA VAL A 66 -1.80 6.62 9.76
C VAL A 66 -0.44 6.31 9.14
N ASN A 67 0.57 6.18 10.00
CA ASN A 67 1.92 5.82 9.57
C ASN A 67 1.94 4.39 9.03
N LEU A 68 2.54 4.25 7.86
CA LEU A 68 2.73 3.01 7.13
C LEU A 68 4.20 2.61 7.19
N ASN A 69 4.45 1.45 7.78
CA ASN A 69 5.75 0.81 7.81
C ASN A 69 5.74 -0.44 6.93
N LEU A 70 6.56 -0.44 5.88
CA LEU A 70 6.72 -1.58 4.98
C LEU A 70 7.97 -2.37 5.38
N LYS A 71 7.79 -3.66 5.68
CA LYS A 71 8.88 -4.59 5.99
C LYS A 71 8.91 -5.70 4.95
N PHE A 72 10.10 -6.00 4.47
CA PHE A 72 10.35 -7.11 3.54
C PHE A 72 11.19 -8.12 4.29
N ARG A 73 10.60 -9.23 4.74
CA ARG A 73 11.24 -10.24 5.60
C ARG A 73 11.18 -11.61 4.98
#